data_AF-A0A537WBE5-F1
#
_entry.id   AF-A0A537WBE5-F1
#
_cell.length_a   1.000
_cell.length_b   1.000
_cell.length_c   1.000
_cell.angle_alpha   90.00
_cell.angle_beta   90.00
_cell.angle_gamma   90.00
#
_symmetry.space_group_name_H-M   'P 1'
#
loop_
_entity.id
_entity.type
_entity.pdbx_description
1 polymer ?
#
loop_
_entity_poly.entity_id
_entity_poly.type
_entity_poly.pdbx_seq_one_letter_code
_entity_poly.pdbx_strand_id
1 'polypeptide(L)'
;MADPTRLLKRAAEAKRSSKRVELNERFDPQATGDWLELVKDVAAMANSGGGAVVVPGHKVQEEPIHEHLDAYAEPEFEAFGLHDIVRGGQPVTAIVVDSVAGTPLVFSRQGRYQDAEGREHVAFARGGLYFRHGAKSESASGDDVRDFIKRQLDATRQQWLANIRQVMHAPDRAEVAIIETAERDEEGRPTLIRLTTDPHAPLYGQIDPDRSHPYRQKEVITEVNTRLDSRSVNAFDVLSVRRVHAITEETRPEFVHVPKFGSPQYSDAFVDWLVEQDKGDPRFFEKAKAGYLATRKRR
;
A
#
# COMPACT_ATOMS: atom_id res chain seq x y z
N MET A 1 -5.64 2.22 5.25
CA MET A 1 -5.12 0.84 5.19
C MET A 1 -4.56 0.45 6.54
N ALA A 2 -4.98 -0.70 7.07
CA ALA A 2 -4.28 -1.29 8.20
C ALA A 2 -2.88 -1.71 7.73
N ASP A 3 -1.83 -1.47 8.52
CA ASP A 3 -0.49 -1.96 8.19
C ASP A 3 -0.53 -3.50 8.11
N PRO A 4 -0.37 -4.10 6.91
CA PRO A 4 -0.46 -5.55 6.72
C PRO A 4 0.55 -6.26 7.63
N THR A 5 1.71 -5.66 7.85
CA THR A 5 2.80 -6.20 8.68
C THR A 5 2.33 -6.50 10.10
N ARG A 6 1.52 -5.61 10.69
CA ARG A 6 1.00 -5.78 12.06
C ARG A 6 -0.05 -6.89 12.13
N LEU A 7 -0.90 -7.00 11.12
CA LEU A 7 -1.92 -8.06 11.06
C LEU A 7 -1.26 -9.42 10.82
N LEU A 8 -0.29 -9.51 9.92
CA LEU A 8 0.47 -10.73 9.64
C LEU A 8 1.23 -11.23 10.87
N LYS A 9 1.89 -10.32 11.61
CA LYS A 9 2.55 -10.67 12.88
C LYS A 9 1.54 -11.24 13.89
N ARG A 10 0.38 -10.60 14.02
CA ARG A 10 -0.69 -11.08 14.91
C ARG A 10 -1.22 -12.45 14.47
N ALA A 11 -1.44 -12.66 13.18
CA ALA A 11 -1.87 -13.93 12.64
C ALA A 11 -0.86 -15.05 12.92
N ALA A 12 0.44 -14.79 12.75
CA ALA A 12 1.51 -15.74 13.03
C ALA A 12 1.64 -16.11 14.52
N GLU A 13 1.41 -15.14 15.43
CA GLU A 13 1.60 -15.32 16.87
C GLU A 13 0.31 -15.71 17.62
N ALA A 14 -0.87 -15.56 17.00
CA ALA A 14 -2.16 -15.80 17.64
C ALA A 14 -2.30 -17.26 18.10
N LYS A 15 -2.65 -17.45 19.38
CA LYS A 15 -2.93 -18.78 19.95
C LYS A 15 -4.40 -19.20 19.85
N ARG A 16 -5.30 -18.24 19.62
CA ARG A 16 -6.75 -18.44 19.50
C ARG A 16 -7.35 -17.38 18.60
N SER A 17 -8.52 -17.67 18.05
CA SER A 17 -9.34 -16.69 17.35
C SER A 17 -9.69 -15.48 18.22
N SER A 18 -9.87 -14.34 17.57
CA SER A 18 -10.10 -13.04 18.21
C SER A 18 -10.84 -12.10 17.25
N LYS A 19 -11.08 -10.87 17.73
CA LYS A 19 -11.81 -9.86 16.94
C LYS A 19 -11.08 -9.46 15.65
N ARG A 20 -9.77 -9.75 15.54
CA ARG A 20 -8.93 -9.34 14.40
C ARG A 20 -8.23 -10.50 13.70
N VAL A 21 -8.33 -11.70 14.24
CA VAL A 21 -7.68 -12.89 13.67
C VAL A 21 -8.67 -14.04 13.81
N GLU A 22 -9.06 -14.62 12.69
CA GLU A 22 -9.75 -15.90 12.66
C GLU A 22 -8.75 -17.01 12.34
N LEU A 23 -8.85 -18.12 13.06
CA LEU A 23 -7.99 -19.29 12.88
C LEU A 23 -8.83 -20.47 12.41
N ASN A 24 -8.83 -20.72 11.11
CA ASN A 24 -9.47 -21.89 10.51
C ASN A 24 -8.44 -23.01 10.47
N GLU A 25 -8.46 -23.87 11.49
CA GLU A 25 -7.48 -24.97 11.65
C GLU A 25 -7.63 -26.06 10.59
N ARG A 26 -8.77 -26.09 9.90
CA ARG A 26 -9.08 -27.02 8.81
C ARG A 26 -9.71 -26.23 7.68
N PHE A 27 -9.33 -26.61 6.46
CA PHE A 27 -9.93 -26.14 5.23
C PHE A 27 -9.75 -27.22 4.17
N ASP A 28 -10.86 -27.64 3.57
CA ASP A 28 -10.94 -28.52 2.43
C ASP A 28 -11.53 -27.75 1.23
N PRO A 29 -10.72 -27.46 0.20
CA PRO A 29 -11.19 -26.76 -0.99
C PRO A 29 -12.30 -27.50 -1.77
N GLN A 30 -12.49 -28.80 -1.50
CA GLN A 30 -13.55 -29.60 -2.12
C GLN A 30 -14.85 -29.57 -1.32
N ALA A 31 -14.82 -29.09 -0.07
CA ALA A 31 -16.00 -28.98 0.77
C ALA A 31 -16.65 -27.61 0.59
N THR A 32 -17.87 -27.57 0.04
CA THR A 32 -18.64 -26.33 -0.12
C THR A 32 -18.85 -25.61 1.22
N GLY A 33 -19.04 -26.36 2.31
CA GLY A 33 -19.20 -25.78 3.64
C GLY A 33 -18.01 -24.92 4.07
N ASP A 34 -16.79 -25.37 3.82
CA ASP A 34 -15.57 -24.64 4.21
C ASP A 34 -15.44 -23.32 3.45
N TRP A 35 -15.82 -23.28 2.17
CA TRP A 35 -15.89 -22.04 1.39
C TRP A 35 -16.94 -21.07 1.94
N LEU A 36 -18.14 -21.56 2.27
CA LEU A 36 -19.21 -20.71 2.80
C LEU A 36 -18.85 -20.13 4.19
N GLU A 37 -18.22 -20.93 5.05
CA GLU A 37 -17.72 -20.44 6.34
C GLU A 37 -16.59 -19.41 6.17
N LEU A 38 -15.66 -19.66 5.24
CA LEU A 38 -14.59 -18.71 4.92
C LEU A 38 -15.13 -17.37 4.43
N VAL A 39 -16.08 -17.38 3.49
CA VAL A 39 -16.71 -16.16 2.94
C VAL A 39 -17.43 -15.39 4.05
N LYS A 40 -18.12 -16.10 4.96
CA LYS A 40 -18.73 -15.50 6.14
C LYS A 40 -17.70 -14.79 7.01
N ASP A 41 -16.56 -15.41 7.27
CA ASP A 41 -15.50 -14.83 8.08
C ASP A 41 -14.85 -13.61 7.41
N VAL A 42 -14.61 -13.65 6.10
CA VAL A 42 -14.11 -12.51 5.33
C VAL A 42 -15.10 -11.35 5.40
N ALA A 43 -16.39 -11.60 5.12
CA ALA A 43 -17.43 -10.58 5.20
C ALA A 43 -17.55 -9.98 6.61
N ALA A 44 -17.52 -10.82 7.64
CA ALA A 44 -17.57 -10.38 9.03
C ALA A 44 -16.36 -9.54 9.43
N MET A 45 -15.16 -9.90 8.98
CA MET A 45 -13.94 -9.12 9.20
C MET A 45 -14.02 -7.75 8.51
N ALA A 46 -14.41 -7.72 7.23
CA ALA A 46 -14.55 -6.49 6.45
C ALA A 46 -15.55 -5.53 7.11
N ASN A 47 -16.72 -6.03 7.49
CA ASN A 47 -17.76 -5.28 8.22
C ASN A 47 -17.28 -4.78 9.59
N SER A 48 -16.29 -5.44 10.20
CA SER A 48 -15.82 -5.13 11.56
C SER A 48 -14.60 -4.23 11.63
N GLY A 49 -14.14 -3.70 10.49
CA GLY A 49 -12.97 -2.83 10.43
C GLY A 49 -11.68 -3.55 10.04
N GLY A 50 -11.80 -4.71 9.39
CA GLY A 50 -10.70 -5.51 8.89
C GLY A 50 -10.05 -6.45 9.92
N GLY A 51 -9.22 -7.35 9.42
CA GLY A 51 -8.57 -8.39 10.20
C GLY A 51 -7.76 -9.35 9.33
N ALA A 52 -7.51 -10.54 9.85
CA ALA A 52 -6.91 -11.62 9.08
C ALA A 52 -7.68 -12.93 9.32
N VAL A 53 -7.91 -13.71 8.27
CA VAL A 53 -8.39 -15.10 8.37
C VAL A 53 -7.22 -16.01 8.01
N VAL A 54 -6.90 -16.97 8.87
CA VAL A 54 -5.77 -17.88 8.68
C VAL A 54 -6.30 -19.26 8.31
N VAL A 55 -5.82 -19.80 7.19
CA VAL A 55 -6.17 -21.13 6.68
C VAL A 55 -4.90 -21.97 6.49
N PRO A 56 -4.98 -23.31 6.46
CA PRO A 56 -3.82 -24.16 6.16
C PRO A 56 -3.21 -23.82 4.80
N GLY A 57 -1.87 -23.81 4.72
CA GLY A 57 -1.14 -23.22 3.60
C GLY A 57 -1.37 -23.90 2.25
N HIS A 58 -1.27 -23.12 1.17
CA HIS A 58 -1.37 -23.53 -0.24
C HIS A 58 -2.69 -24.17 -0.67
N LYS A 59 -3.72 -24.12 0.18
CA LYS A 59 -5.06 -24.65 -0.14
C LYS A 59 -6.01 -23.63 -0.73
N VAL A 60 -5.69 -22.34 -0.65
CA VAL A 60 -6.58 -21.25 -1.05
C VAL A 60 -5.84 -20.31 -1.99
N GLN A 61 -6.52 -19.93 -3.07
CA GLN A 61 -6.10 -18.91 -4.02
C GLN A 61 -7.07 -17.72 -3.92
N GLU A 62 -6.70 -16.59 -4.51
CA GLU A 62 -7.47 -15.36 -4.39
C GLU A 62 -8.75 -15.43 -5.23
N GLU A 63 -8.64 -15.97 -6.45
CA GLU A 63 -9.71 -16.02 -7.44
C GLU A 63 -10.95 -16.77 -6.93
N PRO A 64 -10.84 -17.97 -6.32
CA PRO A 64 -12.00 -18.64 -5.76
C PRO A 64 -12.64 -17.87 -4.61
N ILE A 65 -11.90 -17.06 -3.84
CA ILE A 65 -12.49 -16.24 -2.76
C ILE A 65 -13.35 -15.14 -3.39
N HIS A 66 -12.84 -14.44 -4.41
CA HIS A 66 -13.60 -13.43 -5.16
C HIS A 66 -14.87 -14.05 -5.76
N GLU A 67 -14.76 -15.18 -6.47
CA GLU A 67 -15.90 -15.87 -7.07
C GLU A 67 -17.00 -16.20 -6.04
N HIS A 68 -16.62 -16.67 -4.85
CA HIS A 68 -17.59 -16.96 -3.80
C HIS A 68 -18.13 -15.70 -3.11
N LEU A 69 -17.33 -14.64 -2.92
CA LEU A 69 -17.84 -13.37 -2.42
C LEU A 69 -18.88 -12.79 -3.37
N ASP A 70 -18.57 -12.72 -4.67
CA ASP A 70 -19.48 -12.19 -5.70
C ASP A 70 -20.75 -13.02 -5.86
N ALA A 71 -20.64 -14.34 -5.69
CA ALA A 71 -21.79 -15.23 -5.77
C ALA A 71 -22.78 -15.06 -4.61
N TYR A 72 -22.34 -14.57 -3.45
CA TYR A 72 -23.11 -14.62 -2.20
C TYR A 72 -23.30 -13.27 -1.49
N ALA A 73 -22.45 -12.27 -1.70
CA ALA A 73 -22.42 -11.02 -0.96
C ALA A 73 -22.42 -9.79 -1.87
N GLU A 74 -23.03 -8.71 -1.38
CA GLU A 74 -23.07 -7.40 -2.03
C GLU A 74 -22.78 -6.30 -0.99
N PRO A 75 -22.13 -5.17 -1.38
CA PRO A 75 -21.52 -4.92 -2.68
C PRO A 75 -20.30 -5.80 -2.97
N GLU A 76 -19.80 -5.75 -4.21
CA GLU A 76 -18.53 -6.37 -4.61
C GLU A 76 -17.38 -5.93 -3.68
N PHE A 77 -16.52 -6.88 -3.33
CA PHE A 77 -15.48 -6.67 -2.32
C PHE A 77 -14.15 -7.30 -2.73
N GLU A 78 -13.20 -6.45 -3.11
CA GLU A 78 -11.87 -6.88 -3.54
C GLU A 78 -10.77 -6.53 -2.53
N ALA A 79 -11.12 -5.85 -1.41
CA ALA A 79 -10.14 -5.29 -0.49
C ALA A 79 -9.59 -6.35 0.49
N PHE A 80 -8.94 -7.38 -0.04
CA PHE A 80 -8.18 -8.37 0.72
C PHE A 80 -6.93 -8.82 -0.04
N GLY A 81 -5.99 -9.46 0.66
CA GLY A 81 -4.78 -10.00 0.06
C GLY A 81 -4.29 -11.26 0.77
N LEU A 82 -3.69 -12.17 0.02
CA LEU A 82 -3.16 -13.44 0.54
C LEU A 82 -1.67 -13.32 0.84
N HIS A 83 -1.26 -13.86 1.99
CA HIS A 83 0.12 -13.85 2.43
C HIS A 83 0.49 -15.18 3.06
N ASP A 84 1.53 -15.82 2.54
CA ASP A 84 2.10 -17.01 3.17
C ASP A 84 2.89 -16.62 4.42
N ILE A 85 2.55 -17.24 5.55
CA ILE A 85 3.22 -17.04 6.83
C ILE A 85 3.51 -18.40 7.49
N VAL A 86 4.40 -18.39 8.48
CA VAL A 86 4.68 -19.58 9.30
C VAL A 86 4.06 -19.39 10.69
N ARG A 87 3.18 -20.32 11.09
CA ARG A 87 2.55 -20.33 12.40
C ARG A 87 2.87 -21.64 13.12
N GLY A 88 3.51 -21.56 14.28
CA GLY A 88 3.86 -22.75 15.06
C GLY A 88 4.75 -23.75 14.30
N GLY A 89 5.56 -23.26 13.35
CA GLY A 89 6.38 -24.10 12.47
C GLY A 89 5.65 -24.70 11.26
N GLN A 90 4.35 -24.44 11.09
CA GLN A 90 3.56 -24.90 9.95
C GLN A 90 3.32 -23.75 8.95
N PRO A 91 3.44 -23.99 7.64
CA PRO A 91 3.07 -23.01 6.63
C PRO A 91 1.55 -22.85 6.59
N VAL A 92 1.09 -21.61 6.66
CA VAL A 92 -0.32 -21.23 6.61
C VAL A 92 -0.49 -20.01 5.70
N THR A 93 -1.67 -19.84 5.12
CA THR A 93 -2.01 -18.67 4.32
C THR A 93 -2.89 -17.74 5.15
N ALA A 94 -2.47 -16.47 5.26
CA ALA A 94 -3.22 -15.42 5.92
C ALA A 94 -3.90 -14.54 4.87
N ILE A 95 -5.22 -14.50 4.91
CA ILE A 95 -6.07 -13.62 4.12
C ILE A 95 -6.23 -12.33 4.94
N VAL A 96 -5.50 -11.28 4.59
CA VAL A 96 -5.59 -9.98 5.23
C VAL A 96 -6.75 -9.23 4.60
N VAL A 97 -7.77 -8.93 5.40
CA VAL A 97 -9.03 -8.34 4.97
C VAL A 97 -9.07 -6.89 5.44
N ASP A 98 -9.24 -5.95 4.53
CA ASP A 98 -9.45 -4.54 4.86
C ASP A 98 -10.91 -4.26 5.24
N SER A 99 -11.14 -3.11 5.86
CA SER A 99 -12.49 -2.67 6.19
C SER A 99 -13.26 -2.28 4.93
N VAL A 100 -14.50 -2.74 4.79
CA VAL A 100 -15.38 -2.26 3.72
C VAL A 100 -15.72 -0.77 3.92
N ALA A 101 -15.72 -0.01 2.83
CA ALA A 101 -16.07 1.40 2.80
C ALA A 101 -17.50 1.59 2.28
N GLY A 102 -18.21 2.60 2.82
CA GLY A 102 -19.58 2.89 2.39
C GLY A 102 -20.60 1.96 3.02
N THR A 103 -21.00 0.90 2.31
CA THR A 103 -22.08 -0.01 2.70
C THR A 103 -21.51 -1.32 3.25
N PRO A 104 -22.07 -1.90 4.34
CA PRO A 104 -21.61 -3.18 4.82
C PRO A 104 -21.93 -4.30 3.81
N LEU A 105 -21.12 -5.37 3.83
CA LEU A 105 -21.36 -6.57 3.03
C LEU A 105 -22.57 -7.33 3.58
N VAL A 106 -23.57 -7.50 2.72
CA VAL A 106 -24.83 -8.21 2.98
C VAL A 106 -24.88 -9.45 2.11
N PHE A 107 -25.27 -10.59 2.67
CA PHE A 107 -25.43 -11.82 1.90
C PHE A 107 -26.70 -11.77 1.03
N SER A 108 -26.56 -11.64 -0.29
CA SER A 108 -27.68 -11.59 -1.24
C SER A 108 -28.32 -12.96 -1.48
N ARG A 109 -27.59 -14.05 -1.15
CA ARG A 109 -28.04 -15.45 -1.23
C ARG A 109 -27.80 -16.20 0.07
N GLN A 110 -28.52 -17.30 0.27
CA GLN A 110 -28.34 -18.16 1.44
C GLN A 110 -27.22 -19.17 1.20
N GLY A 111 -26.26 -19.25 2.11
CA GLY A 111 -25.19 -20.26 2.10
C GLY A 111 -25.65 -21.51 2.83
N ARG A 112 -26.06 -22.55 2.09
CA ARG A 112 -26.41 -23.87 2.64
C ARG A 112 -25.41 -24.92 2.17
N TYR A 113 -25.09 -25.88 3.04
CA TYR A 113 -24.27 -27.04 2.69
C TYR A 113 -24.71 -28.26 3.50
N GLN A 114 -24.29 -29.44 3.06
CA GLN A 114 -24.46 -30.68 3.81
C GLN A 114 -23.10 -31.11 4.38
N ASP A 115 -23.08 -31.60 5.62
CA ASP A 115 -21.88 -32.21 6.19
C ASP A 115 -21.67 -33.65 5.68
N ALA A 116 -20.58 -34.29 6.12
CA ALA A 116 -20.26 -35.67 5.73
C ALA A 116 -21.33 -36.68 6.18
N GLU A 117 -22.16 -36.34 7.17
CA GLU A 117 -23.28 -37.14 7.64
C GLU A 117 -24.60 -36.83 6.91
N GLY A 118 -24.57 -35.94 5.90
CA GLY A 118 -25.74 -35.53 5.11
C GLY A 118 -26.68 -34.56 5.83
N ARG A 119 -26.28 -33.99 6.98
CA ARG A 119 -27.09 -33.01 7.70
C ARG A 119 -26.96 -31.65 7.02
N GLU A 120 -28.09 -30.99 6.82
CA GLU A 120 -28.12 -29.63 6.27
C GLU A 120 -27.69 -28.59 7.31
N HIS A 121 -26.79 -27.71 6.89
CA HIS A 121 -26.31 -26.57 7.66
C HIS A 121 -26.54 -25.28 6.88
N VAL A 122 -26.69 -24.18 7.62
CA VAL A 122 -26.80 -22.83 7.05
C VAL A 122 -25.64 -22.01 7.61
N ALA A 123 -24.65 -21.71 6.76
CA ALA A 123 -23.52 -20.86 7.13
C ALA A 123 -24.01 -19.43 7.39
N PHE A 124 -24.82 -18.90 6.47
CA PHE A 124 -25.41 -17.57 6.53
C PHE A 124 -26.76 -17.47 5.83
N ALA A 125 -27.61 -16.55 6.30
CA ALA A 125 -28.93 -16.29 5.74
C ALA A 125 -28.91 -15.19 4.67
N ARG A 126 -29.84 -15.27 3.72
CA ARG A 126 -30.10 -14.17 2.76
C ARG A 126 -30.56 -12.92 3.50
N GLY A 127 -30.02 -11.76 3.12
CA GLY A 127 -30.17 -10.48 3.82
C GLY A 127 -29.37 -10.39 5.11
N GLY A 128 -28.58 -11.42 5.44
CA GLY A 128 -27.79 -11.49 6.66
C GLY A 128 -26.60 -10.56 6.60
N LEU A 129 -26.43 -9.77 7.65
CA LEU A 129 -25.21 -9.02 7.96
C LEU A 129 -24.46 -9.79 9.04
N TYR A 130 -23.16 -9.98 8.85
CA TYR A 130 -22.30 -10.64 9.84
C TYR A 130 -21.19 -9.72 10.27
N PHE A 131 -20.87 -9.76 11.57
CA PHE A 131 -19.83 -8.98 12.21
C PHE A 131 -19.03 -9.86 13.14
N ARG A 132 -17.83 -9.39 13.46
CA ARG A 132 -16.86 -10.10 14.27
C ARG A 132 -17.04 -9.74 15.75
N HIS A 133 -17.58 -10.70 16.50
CA HIS A 133 -17.84 -10.62 17.94
C HIS A 133 -16.85 -11.47 18.70
N GLY A 134 -15.78 -10.83 19.18
CA GLY A 134 -14.68 -11.57 19.80
C GLY A 134 -14.13 -12.60 18.82
N ALA A 135 -14.25 -13.88 19.14
CA ALA A 135 -13.70 -14.98 18.35
C ALA A 135 -14.69 -15.60 17.35
N LYS A 136 -15.83 -14.95 17.04
CA LYS A 136 -16.87 -15.52 16.18
C LYS A 136 -17.40 -14.51 15.15
N SER A 137 -17.88 -15.05 14.03
CA SER A 137 -18.65 -14.32 13.02
C SER A 137 -20.14 -14.55 13.30
N GLU A 138 -20.82 -13.52 13.79
CA GLU A 138 -22.21 -13.60 14.27
C GLU A 138 -23.09 -12.59 13.53
N SER A 139 -24.40 -12.84 13.50
CA SER A 139 -25.34 -11.93 12.88
C SER A 139 -25.32 -10.56 13.57
N ALA A 140 -25.47 -9.51 12.77
CA ALA A 140 -25.36 -8.14 13.22
C ALA A 140 -26.38 -7.80 14.32
N SER A 141 -25.91 -7.10 15.34
CA SER A 141 -26.74 -6.38 16.29
C SER A 141 -26.94 -4.91 15.84
N GLY A 142 -27.88 -4.21 16.48
CA GLY A 142 -28.05 -2.77 16.25
C GLY A 142 -26.81 -1.95 16.62
N ASP A 143 -26.01 -2.41 17.58
CA ASP A 143 -24.76 -1.75 17.98
C ASP A 143 -23.68 -1.92 16.91
N ASP A 144 -23.63 -3.07 16.23
CA ASP A 144 -22.67 -3.29 15.12
C ASP A 144 -22.94 -2.35 13.95
N VAL A 145 -24.21 -2.22 13.56
CA VAL A 145 -24.61 -1.32 12.47
C VAL A 145 -24.30 0.13 12.85
N ARG A 146 -24.57 0.52 14.10
CA ARG A 146 -24.23 1.85 14.62
C ARG A 146 -22.72 2.10 14.58
N ASP A 147 -21.92 1.17 15.08
CA ASP A 147 -20.46 1.27 15.11
C ASP A 147 -19.88 1.31 13.69
N PHE A 148 -20.45 0.54 12.76
CA PHE A 148 -20.10 0.61 11.35
C PHE A 148 -20.34 2.02 10.79
N ILE A 149 -21.56 2.55 10.91
CA ILE A 149 -21.92 3.88 10.40
C ILE A 149 -21.03 4.95 11.03
N LYS A 150 -20.79 4.86 12.35
CA LYS A 150 -19.94 5.81 13.07
C LYS A 150 -18.51 5.81 12.52
N ARG A 151 -17.92 4.64 12.25
CA ARG A 151 -16.59 4.54 11.63
C ARG A 151 -16.55 5.17 10.25
N GLN A 152 -17.57 4.95 9.43
CA GLN A 152 -17.65 5.60 8.11
C GLN A 152 -17.72 7.12 8.24
N LEU A 153 -18.55 7.63 9.15
CA LEU A 153 -18.66 9.08 9.40
C LEU A 153 -17.36 9.68 9.92
N ASP A 154 -16.68 8.99 10.85
CA ASP A 154 -15.39 9.42 11.39
C ASP A 154 -14.30 9.42 10.32
N ALA A 155 -14.27 8.43 9.43
CA ALA A 155 -13.34 8.37 8.31
C ALA A 155 -13.56 9.53 7.33
N THR A 156 -14.81 9.76 6.91
CA THR A 156 -15.18 10.89 6.05
C THR A 156 -14.82 12.22 6.70
N ARG A 157 -15.09 12.39 8.00
CA ARG A 157 -14.73 13.60 8.76
C ARG A 157 -13.22 13.82 8.80
N GLN A 158 -12.43 12.77 9.02
CA GLN A 158 -10.97 12.86 9.01
C GLN A 158 -10.44 13.28 7.64
N GLN A 159 -10.98 12.70 6.57
CA GLN A 159 -10.63 13.08 5.19
C GLN A 159 -10.95 14.55 4.92
N TRP A 160 -12.14 15.03 5.31
CA TRP A 160 -12.49 16.44 5.16
C TRP A 160 -11.59 17.38 5.96
N LEU A 161 -11.28 17.06 7.21
CA LEU A 161 -10.39 17.87 8.04
C LEU A 161 -8.95 17.88 7.50
N ALA A 162 -8.47 16.78 6.93
CA ALA A 162 -7.17 16.73 6.27
C ALA A 162 -7.13 17.67 5.06
N ASN A 163 -8.14 17.62 4.20
CA ASN A 163 -8.25 18.48 3.03
C ASN A 163 -8.37 19.96 3.41
N ILE A 164 -9.19 20.30 4.42
CA ILE A 164 -9.32 21.68 4.92
C ILE A 164 -8.00 22.17 5.51
N ARG A 165 -7.31 21.35 6.30
CA ARG A 165 -6.00 21.70 6.86
C ARG A 165 -4.99 22.00 5.75
N GLN A 166 -4.97 21.18 4.69
CA GLN A 166 -4.09 21.40 3.55
C GLN A 166 -4.36 22.75 2.87
N VAL A 167 -5.62 23.14 2.72
CA VAL A 167 -6.02 24.46 2.19
C VAL A 167 -5.63 25.59 3.14
N MET A 168 -5.87 25.45 4.45
CA MET A 168 -5.60 26.49 5.44
C MET A 168 -4.11 26.77 5.68
N HIS A 169 -3.24 25.77 5.55
CA HIS A 169 -1.78 25.93 5.64
C HIS A 169 -1.13 26.27 4.29
N ALA A 170 -1.93 26.46 3.24
CA ALA A 170 -1.40 26.88 1.97
C ALA A 170 -0.80 28.31 2.12
N PRO A 171 0.41 28.56 1.61
CA PRO A 171 1.04 29.89 1.69
C PRO A 171 0.15 30.98 1.09
N ASP A 172 0.35 32.23 1.51
CA ASP A 172 -0.34 33.38 0.89
C ASP A 172 -0.14 33.36 -0.63
N ARG A 173 -1.25 33.45 -1.38
CA ARG A 173 -1.34 33.31 -2.86
C ARG A 173 -1.23 31.89 -3.42
N ALA A 174 -1.34 30.85 -2.60
CA ALA A 174 -1.50 29.50 -3.11
C ALA A 174 -2.87 29.32 -3.79
N GLU A 175 -2.87 28.77 -5.01
CA GLU A 175 -4.08 28.38 -5.72
C GLU A 175 -4.40 26.90 -5.41
N VAL A 176 -5.65 26.61 -5.04
CA VAL A 176 -6.11 25.25 -4.75
C VAL A 176 -6.98 24.78 -5.91
N ALA A 177 -6.54 23.71 -6.59
CA ALA A 177 -7.31 23.04 -7.62
C ALA A 177 -7.80 21.67 -7.11
N ILE A 178 -9.08 21.39 -7.32
CA ILE A 178 -9.67 20.05 -7.10
C ILE A 178 -9.63 19.34 -8.44
N ILE A 179 -8.93 18.20 -8.51
CA ILE A 179 -8.76 17.43 -9.74
C ILE A 179 -9.40 16.07 -9.53
N GLU A 180 -10.32 15.70 -10.41
CA GLU A 180 -10.70 14.29 -10.59
C GLU A 180 -9.56 13.64 -11.37
N THR A 181 -8.92 12.62 -10.80
CA THR A 181 -7.85 11.88 -11.48
C THR A 181 -8.44 11.19 -12.72
N ALA A 182 -8.34 11.83 -13.87
CA ALA A 182 -8.43 11.16 -15.15
C ALA A 182 -7.16 10.34 -15.31
N GLU A 183 -7.32 9.03 -15.53
CA GLU A 183 -6.23 8.14 -15.91
C GLU A 183 -5.51 8.65 -17.17
N ARG A 184 -4.32 8.08 -17.42
CA ARG A 184 -3.52 8.33 -18.63
C ARG A 184 -4.42 8.24 -19.87
N ASP A 185 -4.13 9.05 -20.89
CA ASP A 185 -4.84 8.94 -22.18
C ASP A 185 -4.63 7.55 -22.83
N GLU A 186 -5.40 7.24 -23.86
CA GLU A 186 -5.36 5.94 -24.56
C GLU A 186 -3.95 5.60 -25.11
N GLU A 187 -3.07 6.60 -25.24
CA GLU A 187 -1.67 6.49 -25.65
C GLU A 187 -0.66 6.45 -24.48
N GLY A 188 -1.12 6.43 -23.22
CA GLY A 188 -0.29 6.27 -22.03
C GLY A 188 0.48 7.53 -21.61
N ARG A 189 0.18 8.70 -22.18
CA ARG A 189 0.84 9.97 -21.89
C ARG A 189 0.32 10.56 -20.58
N PRO A 190 1.17 11.30 -19.84
CA PRO A 190 0.72 11.98 -18.64
C PRO A 190 -0.27 13.08 -18.99
N THR A 191 -1.46 13.00 -18.40
CA THR A 191 -2.50 14.02 -18.53
C THR A 191 -1.94 15.35 -18.04
N LEU A 192 -1.68 16.26 -18.98
CA LEU A 192 -1.22 17.61 -18.71
C LEU A 192 -2.40 18.44 -18.26
N ILE A 193 -2.38 18.88 -17.01
CA ILE A 193 -3.41 19.70 -16.40
C ILE A 193 -2.95 21.14 -16.24
N ARG A 194 -3.90 22.05 -16.40
CA ARG A 194 -3.68 23.48 -16.18
C ARG A 194 -4.25 23.81 -14.81
N LEU A 195 -3.40 24.26 -13.88
CA LEU A 195 -3.81 24.52 -12.50
C LEU A 195 -4.64 25.81 -12.34
N THR A 196 -4.90 26.53 -13.44
CA THR A 196 -5.62 27.81 -13.47
C THR A 196 -6.47 27.93 -14.75
N THR A 197 -7.40 28.88 -14.77
CA THR A 197 -8.24 29.19 -15.95
C THR A 197 -7.53 30.05 -16.99
N ASP A 198 -6.33 30.58 -16.69
CA ASP A 198 -5.52 31.33 -17.64
C ASP A 198 -5.02 30.43 -18.80
N PRO A 199 -5.47 30.67 -20.06
CA PRO A 199 -5.05 29.90 -21.24
C PRO A 199 -3.54 29.95 -21.53
N HIS A 200 -2.80 30.86 -20.90
CA HIS A 200 -1.35 31.02 -21.06
C HIS A 200 -0.53 30.43 -19.91
N ALA A 201 -1.16 29.94 -18.84
CA ALA A 201 -0.44 29.35 -17.71
C ALA A 201 0.33 28.06 -18.07
N PRO A 202 1.39 27.71 -17.32
CA PRO A 202 2.12 26.46 -17.52
C PRO A 202 1.21 25.23 -17.32
N LEU A 203 1.38 24.23 -18.17
CA LEU A 203 0.79 22.91 -18.00
C LEU A 203 1.65 22.12 -17.00
N TYR A 204 1.00 21.53 -16.00
CA TYR A 204 1.60 20.64 -15.02
C TYR A 204 1.11 19.22 -15.28
N GLY A 205 1.95 18.21 -15.16
CA GLY A 205 1.53 16.81 -15.34
C GLY A 205 2.47 15.87 -14.59
N GLN A 206 2.09 14.60 -14.51
CA GLN A 206 2.96 13.57 -13.95
C GLN A 206 4.21 13.47 -14.82
N ILE A 207 5.35 13.97 -14.33
CA ILE A 207 6.59 14.00 -15.10
C ILE A 207 7.10 12.57 -15.23
N ASP A 208 7.29 12.11 -16.47
CA ASP A 208 7.90 10.82 -16.76
C ASP A 208 9.27 10.72 -16.07
N PRO A 209 9.47 9.75 -15.16
CA PRO A 209 10.76 9.55 -14.50
C PRO A 209 11.92 9.33 -15.47
N ASP A 210 11.69 8.72 -16.62
CA ASP A 210 12.74 8.50 -17.62
C ASP A 210 13.16 9.81 -18.31
N ARG A 211 12.33 10.85 -18.24
CA ARG A 211 12.66 12.20 -18.74
C ARG A 211 13.19 13.13 -17.64
N SER A 212 12.66 13.04 -16.43
CA SER A 212 13.10 13.89 -15.31
C SER A 212 14.39 13.41 -14.67
N HIS A 213 14.60 12.10 -14.65
CA HIS A 213 15.75 11.44 -14.05
C HIS A 213 16.38 10.46 -15.06
N PRO A 214 16.91 10.97 -16.18
CA PRO A 214 17.35 10.12 -17.28
C PRO A 214 18.56 9.25 -16.91
N TYR A 215 19.34 9.63 -15.89
CA TYR A 215 20.64 9.01 -15.64
C TYR A 215 20.58 7.88 -14.62
N ARG A 216 21.22 6.76 -14.95
CA ARG A 216 21.68 5.76 -13.99
C ARG A 216 23.01 6.21 -13.37
N GLN A 217 23.41 5.58 -12.27
CA GLN A 217 24.62 5.98 -11.54
C GLN A 217 25.88 6.00 -12.42
N LYS A 218 26.00 5.08 -13.39
CA LYS A 218 27.10 5.05 -14.35
C LYS A 218 27.13 6.30 -15.24
N GLU A 219 25.97 6.77 -15.67
CA GLU A 219 25.83 7.93 -16.55
C GLU A 219 26.08 9.23 -15.78
N VAL A 220 25.62 9.33 -14.53
CA VAL A 220 26.00 10.45 -13.63
C VAL A 220 27.51 10.57 -13.50
N ILE A 221 28.22 9.45 -13.29
CA ILE A 221 29.68 9.46 -13.19
C ILE A 221 30.32 9.96 -14.48
N THR A 222 29.85 9.49 -15.64
CA THR A 222 30.32 9.93 -16.95
C THR A 222 30.11 11.44 -17.13
N GLU A 223 28.91 11.93 -16.84
CA GLU A 223 28.54 13.33 -17.06
C GLU A 223 29.30 14.27 -16.12
N VAL A 224 29.40 13.90 -14.83
CA VAL A 224 30.21 14.66 -13.86
C VAL A 224 31.68 14.68 -14.28
N ASN A 225 32.26 13.53 -14.66
CA ASN A 225 33.67 13.49 -15.08
C ASN A 225 33.94 14.27 -16.37
N THR A 226 32.97 14.32 -17.29
CA THR A 226 33.08 15.15 -18.51
C THR A 226 33.14 16.64 -18.15
N ARG A 227 32.45 17.05 -17.08
CA ARG A 227 32.36 18.46 -16.65
C ARG A 227 33.41 18.85 -15.61
N LEU A 228 34.20 17.91 -15.11
CA LEU A 228 35.30 18.16 -14.16
C LEU A 228 36.64 18.11 -14.89
N ASP A 229 37.30 19.27 -15.04
CA ASP A 229 38.55 19.38 -15.81
C ASP A 229 39.78 18.77 -15.12
N SER A 230 39.73 18.53 -13.81
CA SER A 230 40.92 18.27 -12.98
C SER A 230 40.93 16.93 -12.26
N ARG A 231 39.81 16.19 -12.23
CA ARG A 231 39.67 14.98 -11.42
C ARG A 231 38.57 14.06 -11.94
N SER A 232 38.74 12.77 -11.68
CA SER A 232 37.71 11.77 -11.93
C SER A 232 37.07 11.29 -10.63
N VAL A 233 35.74 11.34 -10.56
CA VAL A 233 34.93 10.70 -9.53
C VAL A 233 34.55 9.29 -9.94
N ASN A 234 34.37 8.40 -8.96
CA ASN A 234 33.88 7.04 -9.17
C ASN A 234 32.56 6.80 -8.41
N ALA A 235 32.01 5.58 -8.55
CA ALA A 235 30.73 5.22 -7.93
C ALA A 235 30.74 5.32 -6.40
N PHE A 236 31.89 5.08 -5.75
CA PHE A 236 32.02 5.19 -4.31
C PHE A 236 32.01 6.65 -3.84
N ASP A 237 32.55 7.58 -4.63
CA ASP A 237 32.52 9.00 -4.31
C ASP A 237 31.09 9.54 -4.39
N VAL A 238 30.35 9.20 -5.47
CA VAL A 238 28.93 9.55 -5.62
C VAL A 238 28.08 8.93 -4.50
N LEU A 239 28.33 7.67 -4.14
CA LEU A 239 27.66 7.02 -3.00
C LEU A 239 27.94 7.75 -1.69
N SER A 240 29.19 8.14 -1.44
CA SER A 240 29.59 8.81 -0.19
C SER A 240 28.90 10.16 -0.04
N VAL A 241 28.84 10.95 -1.12
CA VAL A 241 28.11 12.22 -1.17
C VAL A 241 26.63 11.99 -0.85
N ARG A 242 25.97 11.04 -1.52
CA ARG A 242 24.56 10.74 -1.26
C ARG A 242 24.30 10.37 0.19
N ARG A 243 25.19 9.60 0.82
CA ARG A 243 25.01 9.15 2.20
C ARG A 243 25.27 10.26 3.22
N VAL A 244 26.29 11.09 3.02
CA VAL A 244 26.62 12.20 3.94
C VAL A 244 25.59 13.33 3.85
N HIS A 245 25.11 13.64 2.65
CA HIS A 245 24.12 14.70 2.43
C HIS A 245 22.66 14.20 2.43
N ALA A 246 22.46 12.93 2.81
CA ALA A 246 21.17 12.27 2.89
C ALA A 246 20.32 12.39 1.62
N ILE A 247 20.92 12.30 0.43
CA ILE A 247 20.22 12.47 -0.86
C ILE A 247 19.42 11.21 -1.21
N THR A 248 18.12 11.28 -0.94
CA THR A 248 17.09 10.27 -1.20
C THR A 248 15.88 10.90 -1.87
N GLU A 249 14.94 10.08 -2.35
CA GLU A 249 13.73 10.57 -3.01
C GLU A 249 12.85 11.38 -2.04
N GLU A 250 12.85 11.04 -0.75
CA GLU A 250 12.06 11.76 0.27
C GLU A 250 12.65 13.12 0.65
N THR A 251 13.96 13.29 0.50
CA THR A 251 14.71 14.47 0.98
C THR A 251 15.09 15.42 -0.15
N ARG A 252 15.32 14.87 -1.35
CA ARG A 252 15.78 15.54 -2.56
C ARG A 252 15.12 14.92 -3.80
N PRO A 253 13.78 14.98 -3.91
CA PRO A 253 13.05 14.42 -5.06
C PRO A 253 13.43 15.05 -6.39
N GLU A 254 14.02 16.26 -6.38
CA GLU A 254 14.56 16.93 -7.57
C GLU A 254 15.86 16.28 -8.09
N PHE A 255 16.54 15.47 -7.29
CA PHE A 255 17.83 14.84 -7.62
C PHE A 255 17.74 13.35 -7.92
N VAL A 256 16.81 12.64 -7.27
CA VAL A 256 16.76 11.18 -7.34
C VAL A 256 15.33 10.68 -7.32
N HIS A 257 15.06 9.73 -8.21
CA HIS A 257 13.85 8.92 -8.24
C HIS A 257 14.21 7.45 -8.06
N VAL A 258 13.47 6.70 -7.23
CA VAL A 258 13.68 5.26 -7.05
C VAL A 258 12.45 4.51 -7.56
N PRO A 259 12.51 3.92 -8.77
CA PRO A 259 11.40 3.15 -9.29
C PRO A 259 11.12 1.93 -8.42
N LYS A 260 9.83 1.53 -8.32
CA LYS A 260 9.35 0.40 -7.50
C LYS A 260 10.11 -0.91 -7.79
N PHE A 261 10.55 -1.09 -9.03
CA PHE A 261 11.34 -2.23 -9.48
C PHE A 261 12.55 -1.75 -10.30
N GLY A 262 13.57 -1.20 -9.63
CA GLY A 262 14.79 -0.80 -10.31
C GLY A 262 15.83 -0.13 -9.43
N SER A 263 16.97 0.23 -10.05
CA SER A 263 17.99 1.04 -9.40
C SER A 263 17.59 2.53 -9.40
N PRO A 264 18.16 3.36 -8.50
CA PRO A 264 17.91 4.80 -8.51
C PRO A 264 18.29 5.45 -9.85
N GLN A 265 17.46 6.40 -10.25
CA GLN A 265 17.62 7.29 -11.38
C GLN A 265 17.90 8.71 -10.89
N TYR A 266 18.67 9.49 -11.65
CA TYR A 266 19.15 10.81 -11.26
C TYR A 266 18.90 11.84 -12.35
N SER A 267 18.65 13.07 -11.93
CA SER A 267 18.37 14.21 -12.81
C SER A 267 19.64 14.97 -13.22
N ASP A 268 19.50 15.85 -14.20
CA ASP A 268 20.53 16.86 -14.53
C ASP A 268 20.86 17.75 -13.33
N ALA A 269 19.85 18.12 -12.53
CA ALA A 269 20.05 18.96 -11.34
C ALA A 269 21.00 18.31 -10.33
N PHE A 270 20.98 16.97 -10.22
CA PHE A 270 21.94 16.26 -9.37
C PHE A 270 23.37 16.35 -9.91
N VAL A 271 23.55 16.21 -11.23
CA VAL A 271 24.85 16.35 -11.89
C VAL A 271 25.38 17.77 -11.72
N ASP A 272 24.55 18.78 -12.00
CA ASP A 272 24.90 20.20 -11.88
C ASP A 272 25.33 20.52 -10.45
N TRP A 273 24.55 20.08 -9.47
CA TRP A 273 24.87 20.27 -8.07
C TRP A 273 26.21 19.66 -7.68
N LEU A 274 26.51 18.43 -8.13
CA LEU A 274 27.81 17.79 -7.86
C LEU A 274 28.99 18.60 -8.43
N VAL A 275 28.84 19.14 -9.64
CA VAL A 275 29.88 19.97 -10.28
C VAL A 275 30.03 21.31 -9.56
N GLU A 276 28.93 21.94 -9.16
CA GLU A 276 28.95 23.20 -8.41
C GLU A 276 29.59 23.04 -7.02
N GLN A 277 29.27 21.96 -6.29
CA GLN A 277 29.90 21.68 -5.00
C GLN A 277 31.41 21.47 -5.15
N ASP A 278 31.87 20.82 -6.22
CA ASP A 278 33.29 20.61 -6.48
C ASP A 278 34.04 21.91 -6.85
N LYS A 279 33.38 22.80 -7.61
CA LYS A 279 33.90 24.15 -7.93
C LYS A 279 34.01 25.02 -6.68
N GLY A 280 33.03 24.94 -5.78
CA GLY A 280 33.01 25.68 -4.53
C GLY A 280 33.99 25.14 -3.48
N ASP A 281 34.19 23.83 -3.44
CA ASP A 281 35.13 23.16 -2.53
C ASP A 281 35.87 22.02 -3.24
N PRO A 282 37.13 22.25 -3.65
CA PRO A 282 37.93 21.21 -4.29
C PRO A 282 38.25 19.99 -3.42
N ARG A 283 37.83 19.92 -2.15
CA ARG A 283 37.91 18.70 -1.35
C ARG A 283 36.53 18.09 -1.07
N PHE A 284 35.48 18.53 -1.76
CA PHE A 284 34.10 18.12 -1.54
C PHE A 284 33.94 16.59 -1.52
N PHE A 285 34.35 15.91 -2.60
CA PHE A 285 34.25 14.45 -2.68
C PHE A 285 35.12 13.72 -1.66
N GLU A 286 36.33 14.23 -1.37
CA GLU A 286 37.23 13.66 -0.36
C GLU A 286 36.63 13.76 1.05
N LYS A 287 36.05 14.91 1.39
CA LYS A 287 35.36 15.15 2.66
C LYS A 287 34.13 14.25 2.80
N ALA A 288 33.32 14.13 1.75
CA ALA A 288 32.17 13.23 1.74
C ALA A 288 32.60 11.76 1.92
N LYS A 289 33.67 11.34 1.24
CA LYS A 289 34.26 10.01 1.39
C LYS A 289 34.75 9.73 2.80
N ALA A 290 35.50 10.67 3.40
CA ALA A 290 35.99 10.57 4.76
C ALA A 290 34.83 10.53 5.78
N GLY A 291 33.83 11.39 5.61
CA GLY A 291 32.62 11.42 6.44
C GLY A 291 31.85 10.10 6.37
N TYR A 292 31.64 9.56 5.16
CA TYR A 292 30.97 8.28 5.00
C TYR A 292 31.76 7.12 5.63
N LEU A 293 33.08 7.07 5.44
CA LEU A 293 33.94 6.06 6.06
C LEU A 293 33.94 6.15 7.59
N ALA A 294 33.86 7.35 8.16
CA ALA A 294 33.77 7.55 9.61
C ALA A 294 32.45 6.99 10.20
N THR A 295 31.36 6.99 9.43
CA THR A 295 30.08 6.39 9.87
C THR A 295 30.07 4.85 9.81
N ARG A 296 30.98 4.23 9.05
CA ARG A 296 31.17 2.78 9.06
C ARG A 296 32.04 2.40 10.27
N LYS A 297 31.41 1.92 11.35
CA LYS A 297 32.13 1.25 12.46
C LYS A 297 33.11 0.24 11.86
N ARG A 298 34.40 0.38 12.16
CA ARG A 298 35.42 -0.65 11.92
C ARG A 298 34.91 -1.95 12.56
N ARG A 299 34.57 -2.93 11.74
CA ARG A 299 34.46 -4.32 12.20
C ARG A 299 35.84 -4.83 12.53
#